data_AF-A0A7L3VTA4-F1
#
_entry.id   AF-A0A7L3VTA4-F1
#
_cell.length_a   1.000
_cell.length_b   1.000
_cell.length_c   1.000
_cell.angle_alpha   90.00
_cell.angle_beta   90.00
_cell.angle_gamma   90.00
#
_symmetry.space_group_name_H-M   'P 1'
#
loop_
_entity.id
_entity.type
_entity.pdbx_description
1 polymer ?
#
loop_
_entity_poly.entity_id
_entity_poly.type
_entity_poly.pdbx_seq_one_letter_code
_entity_poly.pdbx_strand_id
1 'polypeptide(L)'
;PAAQEEQEAVVLSVAECPVCRQALVEAVTPPCRHSLCLACFQRCLQGPGLCCPLCRSRLSTRARRQQAEPAATTAAGAAGG
;
A
#
# COMPACT_ATOMS: atom_id res chain seq x y z
N PRO A 1 38.02 35.49 -6.91
CA PRO A 1 37.04 34.63 -7.60
C PRO A 1 36.74 33.39 -6.74
N ALA A 2 35.92 33.58 -5.71
CA ALA A 2 35.46 32.55 -4.78
C ALA A 2 34.00 32.87 -4.45
N ALA A 3 33.19 31.85 -4.21
CA ALA A 3 31.75 31.89 -3.97
C ALA A 3 30.88 31.91 -5.23
N GLN A 4 30.86 30.79 -5.95
CA GLN A 4 29.64 30.36 -6.65
C GLN A 4 29.35 28.94 -6.17
N GLU A 5 28.72 28.87 -5.01
CA GLU A 5 28.11 27.66 -4.45
C GLU A 5 26.91 27.31 -5.32
N GLU A 6 27.13 26.36 -6.24
CA GLU A 6 26.11 25.76 -7.08
C GLU A 6 25.25 24.84 -6.19
N GLN A 7 24.23 25.42 -5.57
CA GLN A 7 23.31 24.72 -4.70
C GLN A 7 22.22 24.08 -5.56
N GLU A 8 22.56 22.94 -6.16
CA GLU A 8 21.63 22.11 -6.92
C GLU A 8 20.58 21.54 -5.96
N ALA A 9 19.44 22.21 -5.87
CA ALA A 9 18.31 21.77 -5.07
C ALA A 9 17.75 20.47 -5.68
N VAL A 10 18.11 19.34 -5.08
CA VAL A 10 17.51 18.04 -5.39
C VAL A 10 16.01 18.14 -5.09
N VAL A 11 15.19 18.16 -6.13
CA VAL A 11 13.73 18.15 -6.00
C VAL A 11 13.30 16.73 -5.66
N LEU A 12 13.22 16.43 -4.36
CA LEU A 12 12.64 15.18 -3.89
C LEU A 12 11.11 15.29 -3.98
N SER A 13 10.50 14.47 -4.83
CA SER A 13 9.05 14.32 -4.90
C SER A 13 8.55 13.66 -3.62
N VAL A 14 8.03 14.47 -2.68
CA VAL A 14 7.44 13.98 -1.45
C VAL A 14 6.13 13.25 -1.77
N ALA A 15 6.04 11.97 -1.41
CA ALA A 15 4.81 11.22 -1.55
C ALA A 15 3.73 11.75 -0.60
N GLU A 16 2.47 11.81 -1.03
CA GLU A 16 1.35 12.33 -0.25
C GLU A 16 0.36 11.22 0.14
N CYS A 17 -0.25 11.33 1.32
CA CYS A 17 -1.27 10.40 1.77
C CYS A 17 -2.54 10.59 0.92
N PRO A 18 -3.07 9.56 0.24
CA PRO A 18 -4.25 9.71 -0.60
C PRO A 18 -5.54 10.01 0.17
N VAL A 19 -5.53 9.85 1.50
CA VAL A 19 -6.69 10.12 2.38
C VAL A 19 -6.70 11.56 2.89
N CYS A 20 -5.56 12.09 3.36
CA CYS A 20 -5.48 13.42 3.97
C CYS A 20 -4.61 14.43 3.20
N ARG A 21 -3.97 14.02 2.11
CA ARG A 21 -3.06 14.83 1.27
C ARG A 21 -1.93 15.50 2.05
N GLN A 22 -1.48 14.85 3.12
CA GLN A 22 -0.30 15.28 3.88
C GLN A 22 0.91 14.47 3.44
N ALA A 23 2.10 15.06 3.56
CA ALA A 23 3.37 14.39 3.27
C ALA A 23 3.49 13.05 4.04
N LEU A 24 3.83 11.98 3.32
CA LEU A 24 4.12 10.66 3.87
C LEU A 24 5.55 10.62 4.41
N VAL A 25 5.76 11.24 5.57
CA VAL A 25 7.05 11.19 6.28
C VAL A 25 7.27 9.79 6.88
N GLU A 26 6.22 9.20 7.46
CA GLU A 26 6.22 7.85 8.03
C GLU A 26 5.15 6.99 7.36
N ALA A 27 5.46 6.49 6.16
CA ALA A 27 4.59 5.56 5.45
C ALA A 27 4.60 4.19 6.12
N VAL A 28 3.41 3.63 6.38
CA VAL A 28 3.25 2.24 6.79
C VAL A 28 2.89 1.42 5.55
N THR A 29 3.55 0.28 5.34
CA THR A 29 3.30 -0.60 4.18
C THR A 29 2.47 -1.83 4.61
N PRO A 30 1.13 -1.74 4.63
CA PRO A 30 0.27 -2.89 4.90
C PRO A 30 0.37 -3.96 3.82
N PRO A 31 -0.10 -5.20 4.06
CA PRO A 31 0.00 -6.31 3.10
C PRO A 31 -0.69 -6.03 1.76
N CYS A 32 -1.61 -5.08 1.71
CA CYS A 32 -2.25 -4.63 0.48
C CYS A 32 -1.43 -3.61 -0.34
N ARG A 33 -0.20 -3.28 0.06
CA ARG A 33 0.76 -2.41 -0.66
C ARG A 33 0.29 -0.97 -0.90
N HIS A 34 -0.64 -0.49 -0.08
CA HIS A 34 -1.15 0.87 -0.14
C HIS A 34 -0.54 1.72 0.98
N SER A 35 0.24 2.75 0.63
CA SER A 35 0.86 3.65 1.60
C SER A 35 -0.13 4.69 2.13
N LEU A 36 -0.17 4.84 3.45
CA LEU A 36 -0.98 5.81 4.17
C LEU A 36 -0.12 6.45 5.26
N CYS A 37 -0.44 7.68 5.68
CA CYS A 37 0.23 8.27 6.83
C CYS A 37 -0.17 7.52 8.10
N LEU A 38 0.71 7.50 9.11
CA LEU A 38 0.49 6.82 10.38
C LEU A 38 -0.87 7.18 11.03
N ALA A 39 -1.25 8.46 11.02
CA ALA A 39 -2.52 8.92 11.58
C ALA A 39 -3.76 8.38 10.81
N CYS A 40 -3.67 8.21 9.49
CA CYS A 40 -4.74 7.59 8.71
C CYS A 40 -4.75 6.07 8.91
N PHE A 41 -3.58 5.44 8.98
CA PHE A 41 -3.45 4.02 9.24
C PHE A 41 -4.04 3.64 10.61
N GLN A 42 -3.70 4.37 11.68
CA GLN A 42 -4.25 4.16 13.03
C GLN A 42 -5.78 4.29 13.08
N ARG A 43 -6.36 5.27 12.38
CA ARG A 43 -7.82 5.38 12.24
C ARG A 43 -8.45 4.16 11.58
N CYS A 44 -7.77 3.56 10.60
CA CYS A 44 -8.23 2.32 9.97
C CYS A 44 -8.20 1.13 10.94
N LEU A 45 -7.27 1.13 11.90
CA LEU A 45 -7.19 0.09 12.94
C LEU A 45 -8.25 0.25 14.04
N GLN A 46 -8.72 1.47 14.28
CA GLN A 46 -9.75 1.78 15.28
C GLN A 46 -11.18 1.62 14.74
N GLY A 47 -11.36 1.61 13.41
CA GLY A 47 -12.65 1.46 12.76
C GLY A 47 -13.17 0.02 12.74
N PRO A 48 -14.49 -0.18 12.55
CA PRO A 48 -15.08 -1.50 12.40
C PRO A 48 -14.53 -2.17 11.12
N GLY A 49 -13.83 -3.30 11.29
CA GLY A 49 -13.39 -4.16 10.18
C GLY A 49 -11.90 -4.18 9.89
N LEU A 50 -11.09 -3.25 10.44
CA LEU A 50 -9.64 -3.17 10.20
C LEU A 50 -9.31 -3.24 8.69
N CYS A 51 -9.87 -2.34 7.86
CA CYS A 51 -9.76 -2.39 6.40
C CYS A 51 -8.99 -1.21 5.81
N CYS A 52 -8.32 -1.43 4.68
CA CYS A 52 -7.68 -0.39 3.89
C CYS A 52 -8.74 0.52 3.24
N PRO A 53 -8.63 1.85 3.32
CA PRO A 53 -9.59 2.76 2.71
C PRO A 53 -9.53 2.77 1.17
N LEU A 54 -8.43 2.29 0.56
CA LEU A 54 -8.23 2.32 -0.89
C LEU A 54 -8.75 1.06 -1.58
N CYS A 55 -8.41 -0.12 -1.05
CA CYS A 55 -8.77 -1.41 -1.65
C CYS A 55 -9.72 -2.25 -0.79
N ARG A 56 -10.11 -1.77 0.40
CA ARG A 56 -10.96 -2.48 1.37
C ARG A 56 -10.39 -3.81 1.88
N SER A 57 -9.16 -4.16 1.52
CA SER A 57 -8.45 -5.32 2.06
C SER A 57 -8.26 -5.20 3.56
N ARG A 58 -8.46 -6.31 4.27
CA ARG A 58 -8.28 -6.36 5.73
C ARG A 58 -6.80 -6.18 6.08
N LEU A 59 -6.51 -5.19 6.92
CA LEU A 59 -5.20 -4.80 7.42
C LEU A 59 -4.72 -5.69 8.59
N SER A 60 -5.60 -6.48 9.19
CA SER A 60 -5.22 -7.37 10.29
C SER A 60 -4.14 -8.34 9.85
N THR A 61 -3.04 -8.39 10.59
CA THR A 61 -2.03 -9.45 10.53
C THR A 61 -2.65 -10.77 10.94
N ARG A 62 -3.33 -11.44 10.00
CA ARG A 62 -3.48 -12.88 10.10
C ARG A 62 -2.13 -13.46 9.75
N ALA A 63 -1.32 -13.75 10.76
CA ALA A 63 -0.24 -14.73 10.68
C ALA A 63 -0.84 -16.13 10.48
N ARG A 64 -1.58 -16.33 9.40
CA ARG A 64 -1.84 -17.66 8.86
C ARG A 64 -1.29 -17.63 7.44
N ARG A 65 -0.14 -18.30 7.30
CA ARG A 65 0.29 -18.86 6.03
C ARG A 65 -0.94 -19.35 5.26
N GLN A 66 -0.93 -19.16 3.94
CA GLN A 66 -1.80 -19.78 2.92
C GLN A 66 -2.94 -18.91 2.34
N GLN A 67 -2.77 -18.61 1.04
CA GLN A 67 -3.75 -18.69 -0.07
C GLN A 67 -4.66 -17.48 -0.33
N ALA A 68 -4.87 -17.00 -1.57
CA ALA A 68 -4.66 -17.63 -2.88
C ALA A 68 -4.39 -16.57 -3.98
N GLU A 69 -3.48 -16.87 -4.90
CA GLU A 69 -3.57 -16.36 -6.27
C GLU A 69 -4.77 -17.04 -6.96
N PRO A 70 -5.67 -16.29 -7.62
CA PRO A 70 -6.62 -16.86 -8.55
C PRO A 70 -6.09 -16.71 -9.99
N ALA A 71 -5.26 -17.65 -10.42
CA ALA A 71 -4.95 -17.86 -11.84
C ALA A 71 -4.51 -19.32 -12.00
N ALA A 72 -5.18 -20.22 -12.72
CA ALA A 72 -6.09 -20.06 -13.83
C ALA A 72 -7.15 -21.16 -13.77
N THR A 73 -8.41 -20.75 -13.89
CA THR A 73 -9.40 -21.56 -14.59
C THR A 73 -8.89 -21.68 -16.03
N THR A 74 -8.63 -22.89 -16.50
CA THR A 74 -9.01 -23.28 -17.86
C THR A 74 -9.35 -24.76 -17.82
N ALA A 75 -10.64 -25.00 -17.96
CA ALA A 75 -11.22 -26.31 -18.21
C ALA A 75 -10.69 -26.86 -19.54
N ALA A 76 -10.37 -28.15 -19.56
CA ALA A 76 -10.42 -28.97 -20.77
C ALA A 76 -10.90 -30.36 -20.36
N GLY A 77 -12.21 -30.58 -20.49
CA GLY A 77 -12.76 -31.92 -20.61
C GLY A 77 -12.78 -32.33 -22.08
N ALA A 78 -12.50 -33.61 -22.34
CA ALA A 78 -13.05 -34.42 -23.44
C ALA A 78 -12.57 -35.87 -23.20
N ALA A 79 -13.48 -36.76 -22.80
CA ALA A 79 -13.95 -37.92 -23.57
C ALA A 79 -12.87 -39.00 -23.76
N GLY A 80 -12.99 -40.23 -23.25
CA GLY A 80 -14.15 -41.11 -23.34
C GLY A 80 -14.06 -41.89 -24.65
N GLY A 81 -13.56 -43.13 -24.58
CA GLY A 81 -13.39 -44.06 -25.70
C GLY A 81 -12.57 -45.27 -25.28
#